data_AF-A0A6M1Z4S7-F1
#
_entry.id   AF-A0A6M1Z4S7-F1
#
_cell.length_a   1.000
_cell.length_b   1.000
_cell.length_c   1.000
_cell.angle_alpha   90.00
_cell.angle_beta   90.00
_cell.angle_gamma   90.00
#
_symmetry.space_group_name_H-M   'P 1'
#
loop_
_entity.id
_entity.type
_entity.pdbx_description
1 polymer ?
#
loop_
_entity_poly.entity_id
_entity_poly.type
_entity_poly.pdbx_seq_one_letter_code
_entity_poly.pdbx_strand_id
1 'polypeptide(L)'
;MRKKRYMSLLEIMIVILLIGVITSVVGFNVKGSLEKGKVFKTEQAIVQIKDLLLLEVAGGTSIEQVVASPVEYLRRSGVPKEPSKFIKDGWGETLIVEATYSNTDIKVSSKKLNNYYARTNKSNPDVVEGENETEELPY
;
A
#
# COMPACT_ATOMS: atom_id res chain seq x y z
N MET A 1 -28.94 61.12 -3.19
CA MET A 1 -29.42 59.74 -2.95
C MET A 1 -28.27 58.75 -3.18
N ARG A 2 -27.79 58.04 -2.15
CA ARG A 2 -26.74 57.01 -2.30
C ARG A 2 -27.34 55.79 -3.03
N LYS A 3 -26.83 55.44 -4.21
CA LYS A 3 -27.21 54.20 -4.91
C LYS A 3 -26.79 53.01 -4.05
N LYS A 4 -27.76 52.17 -3.66
CA LYS A 4 -27.50 50.94 -2.90
C LYS A 4 -26.74 49.95 -3.79
N ARG A 5 -25.53 49.55 -3.38
CA ARG A 5 -24.60 48.69 -4.13
C ARG A 5 -24.99 47.19 -4.06
N TYR A 6 -26.20 46.84 -4.50
CA TYR A 6 -26.65 45.45 -4.47
C TYR A 6 -25.89 44.55 -5.46
N MET A 7 -25.37 45.12 -6.56
CA MET A 7 -24.57 44.38 -7.55
C MET A 7 -23.30 43.77 -6.96
N SER A 8 -22.55 44.50 -6.12
CA SER A 8 -21.29 43.97 -5.56
C SER A 8 -21.51 42.87 -4.52
N LEU A 9 -22.68 42.88 -3.85
CA LEU A 9 -23.03 41.86 -2.86
C LEU A 9 -23.43 40.55 -3.57
N LEU A 10 -24.23 40.65 -4.63
CA LEU A 10 -24.59 39.48 -5.43
C LEU A 10 -23.35 38.89 -6.12
N GLU A 11 -22.46 39.75 -6.63
CA GLU A 11 -21.20 39.32 -7.25
C GLU A 11 -20.31 38.54 -6.28
N ILE A 12 -20.10 39.03 -5.05
CA ILE A 12 -19.27 38.29 -4.08
C ILE A 12 -19.94 36.97 -3.63
N MET A 13 -21.28 36.92 -3.56
CA MET A 13 -21.99 35.68 -3.25
C MET A 13 -21.81 34.62 -4.34
N ILE A 14 -21.90 35.02 -5.62
CA ILE A 14 -21.66 34.11 -6.75
C ILE A 14 -20.21 33.63 -6.74
N VAL A 15 -19.24 34.52 -6.50
CA VAL A 15 -17.81 34.15 -6.47
C VAL A 15 -17.52 33.10 -5.38
N ILE A 16 -18.04 33.30 -4.15
CA ILE A 16 -17.84 32.34 -3.05
C ILE A 16 -18.50 30.99 -3.40
N LEU A 17 -19.69 31.01 -4.01
CA LEU A 17 -20.37 29.80 -4.47
C LEU A 17 -19.55 29.06 -5.55
N LEU A 18 -18.99 29.77 -6.52
CA LEU A 18 -18.17 29.18 -7.58
C LEU A 18 -16.89 28.55 -7.03
N ILE A 19 -16.18 29.25 -6.13
CA ILE A 19 -14.97 28.71 -5.48
C ILE A 19 -15.34 27.44 -4.70
N GLY A 20 -16.44 27.45 -3.94
CA GLY A 20 -16.90 26.29 -3.18
C GLY A 20 -17.17 25.06 -4.05
N VAL A 21 -17.85 25.23 -5.18
CA VAL A 21 -18.12 24.12 -6.12
C VAL A 21 -16.82 23.57 -6.71
N ILE A 22 -15.90 24.44 -7.13
CA ILE A 22 -14.61 24.03 -7.71
C ILE A 22 -13.75 23.29 -6.67
N THR A 23 -13.64 23.81 -5.44
CA THR A 23 -12.87 23.16 -4.37
C THR A 23 -13.44 21.79 -4.01
N SER A 24 -14.78 21.65 -3.99
CA SER A 24 -15.45 20.38 -3.71
C SER A 24 -15.04 19.29 -4.71
N VAL A 25 -15.14 19.55 -6.01
CA VAL A 25 -14.81 18.55 -7.05
C VAL A 25 -13.32 18.19 -7.07
N VAL A 26 -12.42 19.15 -6.81
CA VAL A 26 -10.97 18.89 -6.73
C VAL A 26 -10.64 17.97 -5.55
N GLY A 27 -11.29 18.16 -4.40
CA GLY A 27 -11.08 17.33 -3.21
C GLY A 27 -11.36 15.84 -3.44
N PHE A 28 -12.38 15.49 -4.22
CA PHE A 28 -12.69 14.10 -4.57
C PHE A 28 -11.59 13.44 -5.40
N ASN A 29 -11.03 14.15 -6.39
CA ASN A 29 -9.95 13.63 -7.23
C ASN A 29 -8.65 13.45 -6.44
N VAL A 30 -8.30 14.40 -5.56
CA VAL A 30 -7.10 14.30 -4.71
C VAL A 30 -7.17 13.08 -3.79
N LYS A 31 -8.35 12.79 -3.21
CA LYS A 31 -8.53 11.60 -2.36
C LYS A 31 -8.24 10.30 -3.12
N GLY A 32 -8.69 10.17 -4.36
CA GLY A 32 -8.40 9.00 -5.21
C GLY A 32 -6.91 8.86 -5.54
N SER A 33 -6.25 9.96 -5.87
CA SER A 33 -4.81 9.97 -6.16
C SER A 33 -3.97 9.62 -4.93
N LEU A 34 -4.34 10.10 -3.75
CA LEU A 34 -3.69 9.73 -2.49
C LEU A 34 -3.78 8.24 -2.22
N GLU A 35 -4.95 7.62 -2.45
CA GLU A 35 -5.12 6.19 -2.22
C GLU A 35 -4.28 5.34 -3.18
N LYS A 36 -4.21 5.72 -4.46
CA LYS A 36 -3.30 5.10 -5.43
C LYS A 36 -1.83 5.24 -5.02
N GLY A 37 -1.45 6.39 -4.46
CA GLY A 37 -0.10 6.62 -3.94
C GLY A 37 0.26 5.68 -2.78
N LYS A 38 -0.71 5.37 -1.89
CA LYS A 38 -0.51 4.40 -0.80
C LYS A 38 -0.37 2.98 -1.31
N VAL A 39 -1.19 2.57 -2.29
CA VAL A 39 -1.07 1.28 -2.96
C VAL A 39 0.32 1.11 -3.55
N PHE A 40 0.74 2.06 -4.40
CA PHE A 40 2.05 2.03 -5.05
C PHE A 40 3.21 1.98 -4.05
N LYS A 41 3.16 2.81 -3.00
CA LYS A 41 4.16 2.78 -1.94
C LYS A 41 4.24 1.42 -1.24
N THR A 42 3.08 0.77 -1.04
CA THR A 42 3.01 -0.54 -0.38
C THR A 42 3.58 -1.63 -1.28
N GLU A 43 3.25 -1.64 -2.57
CA GLU A 43 3.78 -2.60 -3.55
C GLU A 43 5.31 -2.47 -3.67
N GLN A 44 5.82 -1.25 -3.77
CA GLN A 44 7.26 -1.02 -3.79
C GLN A 44 7.94 -1.48 -2.50
N ALA A 45 7.32 -1.24 -1.34
CA ALA A 45 7.86 -1.69 -0.06
C ALA A 45 7.89 -3.22 0.03
N ILE A 46 6.83 -3.90 -0.42
CA ILE A 46 6.75 -5.37 -0.47
C ILE A 46 7.91 -5.93 -1.29
N VAL A 47 8.11 -5.42 -2.52
CA VAL A 47 9.19 -5.88 -3.41
C VAL A 47 10.55 -5.61 -2.78
N GLN A 48 10.81 -4.40 -2.30
CA GLN A 48 12.10 -4.06 -1.69
C GLN A 48 12.42 -4.90 -0.45
N ILE A 49 11.44 -5.14 0.41
CA ILE A 49 11.61 -5.98 1.60
C ILE A 49 11.88 -7.42 1.18
N LYS A 50 11.09 -7.96 0.23
CA LYS A 50 11.32 -9.31 -0.30
C LYS A 50 12.75 -9.46 -0.82
N ASP A 51 13.20 -8.54 -1.66
CA ASP A 51 14.55 -8.56 -2.25
C ASP A 51 15.64 -8.49 -1.19
N LEU A 52 15.48 -7.61 -0.18
CA LEU A 52 16.43 -7.47 0.93
C LEU A 52 16.51 -8.74 1.78
N LEU A 53 15.37 -9.34 2.11
CA LEU A 53 15.32 -10.56 2.90
C LEU A 53 15.88 -11.75 2.11
N LEU A 54 15.59 -11.85 0.81
CA LEU A 54 16.18 -12.85 -0.07
C LEU A 54 17.69 -12.70 -0.22
N LEU A 55 18.20 -11.46 -0.24
CA LEU A 55 19.64 -11.20 -0.27
C LEU A 55 20.35 -11.74 0.98
N GLU A 56 19.76 -11.56 2.16
CA GLU A 56 20.29 -12.10 3.42
C GLU A 56 20.22 -13.64 3.48
N VAL A 57 19.20 -14.23 2.84
CA VAL A 57 19.10 -15.69 2.67
C VAL A 57 20.21 -16.20 1.74
N ALA A 58 20.43 -15.52 0.60
CA ALA A 58 21.53 -15.84 -0.31
C ALA A 58 22.92 -15.69 0.35
N GLY A 59 23.03 -14.79 1.34
CA GLY A 59 24.20 -14.64 2.20
C GLY A 59 24.44 -15.77 3.20
N GLY A 60 23.56 -16.78 3.26
CA GLY A 60 23.71 -17.98 4.10
C GLY A 60 22.79 -18.04 5.32
N THR A 61 21.83 -17.13 5.45
CA THR A 61 20.82 -17.17 6.53
C THR A 61 19.65 -18.08 6.13
N SER A 62 19.10 -18.85 7.07
CA SER A 62 17.89 -19.65 6.78
C SER A 62 16.64 -18.76 6.65
N ILE A 63 15.72 -19.13 5.75
CA ILE A 63 14.46 -18.41 5.53
C ILE A 63 13.63 -18.32 6.82
N GLU A 64 13.62 -19.39 7.61
CA GLU A 64 12.88 -19.48 8.88
C GLU A 64 13.34 -18.41 9.89
N GLN A 65 14.66 -18.19 9.99
CA GLN A 65 15.22 -17.17 10.86
C GLN A 65 14.87 -15.75 10.37
N VAL A 66 14.92 -15.54 9.06
CA VAL A 66 14.62 -14.25 8.43
C VAL A 66 13.14 -13.87 8.61
N VAL A 67 12.24 -14.84 8.50
CA VAL A 67 10.80 -14.66 8.73
C VAL A 67 10.48 -14.43 10.21
N ALA A 68 11.20 -15.08 11.14
CA ALA A 68 10.99 -14.91 12.57
C ALA A 68 11.41 -13.52 13.08
N SER A 69 12.38 -12.87 12.45
CA SER A 69 12.90 -11.56 12.89
C SER A 69 13.30 -10.63 11.75
N PRO A 70 12.37 -10.28 10.84
CA PRO A 70 12.69 -9.55 9.61
C PRO A 70 13.29 -8.16 9.87
N VAL A 71 12.91 -7.52 10.98
CA VAL A 71 13.40 -6.18 11.35
C VAL A 71 14.90 -6.17 11.66
N GLU A 72 15.42 -7.22 12.29
CA GLU A 72 16.85 -7.32 12.64
C GLU A 72 17.71 -7.59 11.40
N TYR A 73 17.23 -8.44 10.49
CA TYR A 73 17.92 -8.69 9.21
C TYR A 73 17.88 -7.47 8.29
N LEU A 74 16.77 -6.73 8.27
CA LEU A 74 16.70 -5.44 7.58
C LEU A 74 17.69 -4.42 8.18
N ARG A 75 17.89 -4.41 9.51
CA ARG A 75 18.92 -3.56 10.14
C ARG A 75 20.33 -3.97 9.69
N ARG A 76 20.60 -5.27 9.59
CA ARG A 76 21.91 -5.82 9.20
C ARG A 76 22.28 -5.46 7.77
N SER A 77 21.31 -5.44 6.85
CA SER A 77 21.52 -5.04 5.46
C SER A 77 22.01 -3.59 5.29
N GLY A 78 21.82 -2.73 6.30
CA GLY A 78 22.27 -1.33 6.29
C GLY A 78 21.50 -0.40 5.36
N VAL A 79 20.44 -0.86 4.69
CA VAL A 79 19.70 -0.09 3.68
C VAL A 79 18.68 0.88 4.29
N PRO A 80 17.76 0.46 5.17
CA PRO A 80 16.82 1.40 5.80
C PRO A 80 17.45 2.09 7.02
N LYS A 81 17.45 3.44 7.01
CA LYS A 81 17.83 4.27 8.19
C LYS A 81 17.01 3.96 9.44
N GLU A 82 15.76 3.55 9.25
CA GLU A 82 14.85 3.14 10.32
C GLU A 82 14.05 1.88 9.89
N PRO A 83 14.53 0.67 10.20
CA PRO A 83 13.91 -0.60 9.80
C PRO A 83 12.44 -0.73 10.27
N SER A 84 12.13 -0.20 11.46
CA SER A 84 10.80 -0.26 12.07
C SER A 84 9.74 0.58 11.34
N LYS A 85 10.17 1.62 10.61
CA LYS A 85 9.29 2.40 9.72
C LYS A 85 9.20 1.77 8.34
N PHE A 86 10.24 1.04 7.93
CA PHE A 86 10.33 0.42 6.62
C PHE A 86 9.36 -0.76 6.47
N ILE A 87 9.09 -1.50 7.55
CA ILE A 87 8.11 -2.60 7.56
C ILE A 87 6.64 -2.14 7.58
N LYS A 88 6.37 -0.83 7.48
CA LYS A 88 5.01 -0.30 7.45
C LYS A 88 4.55 -0.02 6.02
N ASP A 89 3.30 -0.34 5.74
CA ASP A 89 2.66 -0.06 4.46
C ASP A 89 2.28 1.42 4.27
N GLY A 90 1.67 1.74 3.13
CA GLY A 90 1.19 3.09 2.80
C GLY A 90 0.07 3.61 3.70
N TRP A 91 -0.56 2.75 4.51
CA TRP A 91 -1.60 3.10 5.49
C TRP A 91 -1.07 3.10 6.94
N GLY A 92 0.20 2.72 7.14
CA GLY A 92 0.86 2.69 8.44
C GLY A 92 0.71 1.37 9.21
N GLU A 93 0.16 0.33 8.60
CA GLU A 93 0.06 -1.01 9.18
C GLU A 93 1.33 -1.83 8.90
N THR A 94 1.68 -2.72 9.82
CA THR A 94 2.86 -3.59 9.69
C THR A 94 2.62 -4.67 8.64
N LEU A 95 3.59 -4.86 7.74
CA LEU A 95 3.60 -5.92 6.75
C LEU A 95 3.80 -7.28 7.40
N ILE A 96 3.11 -8.29 6.87
CA ILE A 96 3.23 -9.68 7.31
C ILE A 96 4.24 -10.35 6.40
N VAL A 97 5.25 -10.97 6.99
CA VAL A 97 6.28 -11.76 6.28
C VAL A 97 6.05 -13.22 6.64
N GLU A 98 5.84 -14.07 5.65
CA GLU A 98 5.59 -15.51 5.80
C GLU A 98 6.52 -16.30 4.87
N ALA A 99 6.92 -17.50 5.31
CA ALA A 99 7.60 -18.46 4.44
C ALA A 99 6.55 -19.19 3.59
N THR A 100 6.81 -19.34 2.29
CA THR A 100 5.96 -20.18 1.42
C THR A 100 6.22 -21.66 1.71
N TYR A 101 5.22 -22.52 1.42
CA TYR A 101 5.18 -23.97 1.70
C TYR A 101 6.43 -24.78 1.31
N SER A 102 7.28 -24.28 0.42
CA SER A 102 8.51 -24.96 -0.02
C SER A 102 9.80 -24.44 0.63
N ASN A 103 9.71 -23.54 1.62
CA ASN A 103 10.88 -22.95 2.31
C ASN A 103 11.93 -22.37 1.35
N THR A 104 11.50 -21.96 0.15
CA THR A 104 12.33 -21.51 -0.96
C THR A 104 12.04 -20.07 -1.35
N ASP A 105 10.93 -19.51 -0.90
CA ASP A 105 10.55 -18.12 -1.17
C ASP A 105 9.90 -17.46 0.06
N ILE A 106 10.00 -16.14 0.09
CA ILE A 106 9.45 -15.27 1.14
C ILE A 106 8.26 -14.52 0.56
N LYS A 107 7.09 -14.68 1.20
CA LYS A 107 5.88 -13.94 0.88
C LYS A 107 5.72 -12.77 1.84
N VAL A 108 5.61 -11.56 1.29
CA VAL A 108 5.35 -10.34 2.07
C VAL A 108 3.98 -9.81 1.67
N SER A 109 3.07 -9.62 2.63
CA SER A 109 1.69 -9.20 2.37
C SER A 109 1.22 -8.06 3.27
N SER A 110 0.28 -7.26 2.76
CA SER A 110 -0.44 -6.22 3.54
C SER A 110 -1.93 -6.57 3.62
N LYS A 111 -2.48 -6.51 4.84
CA LYS A 111 -3.93 -6.66 5.07
C LYS A 111 -4.72 -5.57 4.35
N LYS A 112 -4.24 -4.33 4.35
CA LYS A 112 -4.93 -3.19 3.73
C LYS A 112 -4.90 -3.24 2.22
N LEU A 113 -3.79 -3.68 1.63
CA LEU A 113 -3.68 -3.86 0.19
C LEU A 113 -4.67 -4.92 -0.32
N ASN A 114 -4.75 -6.07 0.36
CA ASN A 114 -5.71 -7.12 0.02
C ASN A 114 -7.16 -6.62 0.12
N ASN A 115 -7.48 -5.88 1.18
CA ASN A 115 -8.81 -5.28 1.35
C ASN A 115 -9.12 -4.22 0.28
N TYR A 116 -8.13 -3.46 -0.18
CA TYR A 116 -8.29 -2.48 -1.26
C TYR A 116 -8.65 -3.19 -2.57
N TYR A 117 -7.94 -4.26 -2.91
CA TYR A 117 -8.19 -5.06 -4.12
C TYR A 117 -9.55 -5.77 -4.08
N ALA A 118 -9.91 -6.37 -2.94
CA ALA A 118 -11.22 -6.98 -2.74
C ALA A 118 -12.39 -5.98 -2.94
N ARG A 119 -12.19 -4.71 -2.58
CA ARG A 119 -13.19 -3.65 -2.77
C ARG A 119 -13.25 -3.11 -4.20
N THR A 120 -12.19 -3.28 -5.00
CA THR A 120 -12.08 -2.68 -6.34
C THR A 120 -12.33 -3.66 -7.48
N ASN A 121 -12.70 -4.92 -7.22
CA ASN A 121 -12.88 -5.98 -8.24
C ASN A 121 -11.66 -6.14 -9.18
N LYS A 122 -10.49 -5.66 -8.76
CA LYS A 122 -9.21 -5.92 -9.43
C LYS A 122 -8.56 -7.09 -8.69
N SER A 123 -8.29 -8.19 -9.39
CA SER A 123 -7.56 -9.31 -8.81
C SER A 123 -6.19 -8.83 -8.34
N ASN A 124 -5.81 -9.21 -7.12
CA ASN A 124 -4.46 -9.02 -6.62
C ASN A 124 -3.52 -9.98 -7.39
N PRO A 125 -2.51 -9.50 -8.12
CA PRO A 125 -1.60 -10.37 -8.85
C PRO A 125 -0.81 -11.35 -7.93
N ASP A 126 -0.64 -11.03 -6.65
CA ASP A 126 0.16 -11.84 -5.70
C ASP A 126 -0.65 -12.89 -4.89
N VAL A 127 -1.97 -12.97 -5.11
CA VAL A 127 -2.88 -13.90 -4.39
C VAL A 127 -3.25 -15.11 -5.25
N VAL A 128 -2.93 -15.12 -6.55
CA VAL A 128 -3.43 -16.14 -7.49
C VAL A 128 -2.59 -17.44 -7.51
N GLU A 129 -1.41 -17.48 -6.87
CA GLU A 129 -0.54 -18.67 -6.92
C GLU A 129 -0.80 -19.74 -5.84
N GLY A 130 -1.89 -19.67 -5.08
CA GLY A 130 -2.08 -20.52 -3.88
C GLY A 130 -3.19 -21.57 -3.88
N GLU A 131 -4.15 -21.52 -4.80
CA GLU A 131 -5.30 -22.43 -4.75
C GLU A 131 -5.68 -22.85 -6.18
N ASN A 132 -5.22 -24.02 -6.62
CA ASN A 132 -5.91 -24.97 -7.53
C ASN A 132 -4.99 -26.14 -7.92
N GLU A 133 -4.55 -26.94 -6.94
CA GLU A 133 -4.11 -28.32 -7.22
C GLU A 133 -4.68 -29.25 -6.13
N THR A 134 -6.01 -29.42 -6.14
CA THR A 134 -6.60 -30.66 -5.61
C THR A 134 -6.61 -31.66 -6.75
N GLU A 135 -5.61 -32.54 -6.76
CA GLU A 135 -5.60 -33.78 -7.52
C GLU A 135 -6.85 -34.61 -7.13
N GLU A 136 -7.75 -34.78 -8.08
CA GLU A 136 -8.72 -35.89 -8.06
C GLU A 136 -7.95 -37.19 -8.29
N LEU A 137 -7.77 -38.00 -7.23
CA LEU A 137 -7.44 -39.42 -7.37
C LEU A 137 -8.74 -40.21 -7.56
N PRO A 138 -8.94 -40.93 -8.68
CA PRO A 138 -9.94 -41.99 -8.72
C PRO A 138 -9.35 -43.28 -8.11
N TYR A 139 -10.19 -43.90 -7.29
CA TYR A 139 -10.03 -45.13 -6.50
C TYR A 139 -9.26 -46.29 -7.14
#